data_AF-A0A2H5WSE9-F1
#
_entry.id   AF-A0A2H5WSE9-F1
#
_cell.length_a   1.000
_cell.length_b   1.000
_cell.length_c   1.000
_cell.angle_alpha   90.00
_cell.angle_beta   90.00
_cell.angle_gamma   90.00
#
_symmetry.space_group_name_H-M   'P 1'
#
loop_
_entity.id
_entity.type
_entity.pdbx_description
1 polymer ?
#
loop_
_entity_poly.entity_id
_entity_poly.type
_entity_poly.pdbx_seq_one_letter_code
_entity_poly.pdbx_strand_id
1 'polypeptide(L)'
;MQSGFYIVSSRRGNYLPEDRPPPDRSSYLLVTLEEPHPAFMSGRRLSTETDFESVKKRYDYRCATCGSKEGEFNLRYKRVRTQLQKAHRNPKLPLEGDNIIPQCQFCNRADRNYWVYDERGRVIGIADLKPIQKSIHDR
;
A
#
# COMPACT_ATOMS: atom_id res chain seq x y z
N MET A 1 -19.53 -19.58 -0.17
CA MET A 1 -18.69 -18.36 -0.16
C MET A 1 -17.76 -18.48 1.04
N GLN A 2 -16.44 -18.31 0.89
CA GLN A 2 -15.53 -18.40 2.04
C GLN A 2 -15.61 -17.07 2.84
N SER A 3 -16.32 -17.10 3.97
CA SER A 3 -16.27 -16.05 4.98
C SER A 3 -14.99 -16.27 5.79
N GLY A 4 -14.03 -15.35 5.71
CA GLY A 4 -12.78 -15.47 6.46
C GLY A 4 -13.02 -15.63 7.96
N PHE A 5 -12.08 -16.22 8.68
CA PHE A 5 -12.16 -16.37 10.15
C PHE A 5 -11.49 -15.21 10.87
N TYR A 6 -11.99 -14.83 12.05
CA TYR A 6 -11.31 -13.86 12.92
C TYR A 6 -10.20 -14.55 13.73
N ILE A 7 -9.03 -14.68 13.11
CA ILE A 7 -7.83 -15.25 13.74
C ILE A 7 -6.78 -14.15 13.92
N VAL A 8 -6.29 -13.99 15.16
CA VAL A 8 -5.19 -13.09 15.51
C VAL A 8 -3.92 -13.87 15.80
N SER A 9 -2.76 -13.29 15.52
CA SER A 9 -1.45 -13.93 15.68
C SER A 9 -0.50 -13.05 16.48
N SER A 10 0.23 -13.69 17.40
CA SER A 10 1.22 -13.02 18.24
C SER A 10 2.38 -12.43 17.41
N ARG A 11 2.69 -13.03 16.25
CA ARG A 11 3.80 -12.60 15.38
C ARG A 11 3.42 -11.52 14.39
N ARG A 12 2.17 -11.49 13.94
CA ARG A 12 1.71 -10.50 12.94
C ARG A 12 1.37 -9.15 13.59
N GLY A 13 1.28 -9.10 14.91
CA GLY A 13 0.87 -7.89 15.65
C GLY A 13 -0.54 -7.44 15.29
N ASN A 14 -1.42 -8.36 14.87
CA ASN A 14 -2.78 -8.08 14.44
C ASN A 14 -3.83 -8.41 15.51
N TYR A 15 -3.44 -8.43 16.80
CA TYR A 15 -4.37 -8.66 17.89
C TYR A 15 -5.18 -7.37 18.14
N LEU A 16 -6.37 -7.33 17.56
CA LEU A 16 -7.42 -6.37 17.87
C LEU A 16 -8.57 -7.18 18.48
N PRO A 17 -9.09 -6.86 19.67
CA PRO A 17 -8.69 -5.77 20.57
C PRO A 17 -7.48 -6.15 21.46
N GLU A 18 -6.76 -5.13 21.98
CA GLU A 18 -5.52 -5.30 22.76
C GLU A 18 -5.72 -6.05 24.09
N ASP A 19 -6.96 -6.20 24.53
CA ASP A 19 -7.37 -6.86 25.78
C ASP A 19 -7.37 -8.40 25.68
N ARG A 20 -7.28 -8.98 24.48
CA ARG A 20 -7.21 -10.44 24.25
C ARG A 20 -6.06 -10.84 23.34
N PRO A 21 -4.81 -10.65 23.77
CA PRO A 21 -3.66 -11.12 22.99
C PRO A 21 -3.61 -12.65 22.97
N PRO A 22 -3.03 -13.26 21.92
CA PRO A 22 -2.72 -14.68 21.94
C PRO A 22 -1.85 -15.06 23.15
N PRO A 23 -2.05 -16.24 23.74
CA PRO A 23 -1.45 -16.62 25.02
C PRO A 23 0.08 -16.67 24.97
N ASP A 24 0.66 -17.07 23.83
CA ASP A 24 2.10 -17.24 23.67
C ASP A 24 2.68 -16.44 22.50
N ARG A 25 3.99 -16.16 22.58
CA ARG A 25 4.78 -15.43 21.56
C ARG A 25 4.74 -16.02 20.14
N SER A 26 4.23 -17.24 19.95
CA SER A 26 4.12 -17.87 18.62
C SER A 26 2.81 -18.63 18.42
N SER A 27 1.68 -18.05 18.86
CA SER A 27 0.36 -18.68 18.82
C SER A 27 -0.61 -17.92 17.90
N TYR A 28 -1.67 -18.64 17.51
CA TYR A 28 -2.86 -18.07 16.88
C TYR A 28 -4.02 -18.19 17.86
N LEU A 29 -4.87 -17.16 17.92
CA LEU A 29 -6.09 -17.16 18.70
C LEU A 29 -7.27 -16.94 17.75
N LEU A 30 -8.23 -17.87 17.79
CA LEU A 30 -9.53 -17.69 17.15
C LEU A 30 -10.38 -16.82 18.08
N VAL A 31 -10.71 -15.60 17.63
CA VAL A 31 -11.47 -14.63 18.42
C VAL A 31 -12.97 -14.93 18.35
N THR A 32 -13.48 -15.16 17.14
CA THR A 32 -14.88 -15.53 16.88
C THR A 32 -15.00 -16.27 15.55
N LEU A 33 -16.08 -17.04 15.41
CA LEU A 33 -16.53 -17.66 14.16
C LEU A 33 -17.66 -16.86 13.48
N GLU A 34 -18.23 -15.87 14.17
CA GLU A 34 -19.39 -15.10 13.71
C GLU A 34 -18.99 -14.03 12.69
N GLU A 35 -17.82 -13.42 12.88
CA GLU A 35 -17.31 -12.32 12.05
C GLU A 35 -15.92 -12.64 11.51
N PRO A 36 -15.53 -12.11 10.34
CA PRO A 36 -14.16 -12.17 9.86
C PRO A 36 -13.28 -11.11 10.54
N HIS A 37 -11.96 -11.30 10.52
CA HIS A 37 -11.01 -10.29 11.00
C HIS A 37 -11.24 -8.93 10.28
N PRO A 38 -11.14 -7.76 10.93
CA PRO A 38 -11.43 -6.46 10.32
C PRO A 38 -10.63 -6.15 9.04
N ALA A 39 -9.41 -6.68 8.95
CA ALA A 39 -8.57 -6.60 7.75
C ALA A 39 -8.98 -7.56 6.60
N PHE A 40 -9.96 -8.44 6.82
CA PHE A 40 -10.49 -9.33 5.80
C PHE A 40 -11.39 -8.54 4.85
N MET A 41 -10.99 -8.50 3.58
CA MET A 41 -11.76 -7.86 2.52
C MET A 41 -12.50 -8.95 1.75
N SER A 42 -13.82 -9.00 1.87
CA SER A 42 -14.66 -9.92 1.11
C SER A 42 -14.71 -9.50 -0.37
N GLY A 43 -14.08 -10.30 -1.24
CA GLY A 43 -14.14 -10.16 -2.69
C GLY A 43 -12.94 -9.43 -3.34
N ARG A 44 -12.58 -9.86 -4.57
CA ARG A 44 -11.81 -9.02 -5.50
C ARG A 44 -12.74 -7.91 -5.95
N ARG A 45 -12.52 -6.68 -5.47
CA ARG A 45 -13.25 -5.51 -5.96
C ARG A 45 -12.79 -5.25 -7.39
N LEU A 46 -13.61 -5.60 -8.38
CA LEU A 46 -13.46 -5.11 -9.75
C LEU A 46 -13.66 -3.59 -9.69
N SER A 47 -12.59 -2.81 -9.82
CA SER A 47 -12.73 -1.36 -9.83
C SER A 47 -13.12 -0.95 -11.25
N THR A 48 -14.34 -0.44 -11.40
CA THR A 48 -14.85 0.14 -12.65
C THR A 48 -14.81 1.67 -12.61
N GLU A 49 -14.17 2.28 -11.60
CA GLU A 49 -14.22 3.73 -11.41
C GLU A 49 -12.84 4.40 -11.44
N THR A 50 -12.71 5.27 -12.43
CA THR A 50 -11.57 6.09 -12.88
C THR A 50 -11.27 7.29 -11.97
N ASP A 51 -11.99 7.43 -10.86
CA ASP A 51 -11.84 8.58 -9.96
C ASP A 51 -10.64 8.41 -9.03
N PHE A 52 -9.73 9.39 -9.07
CA PHE A 52 -8.53 9.39 -8.23
C PHE A 52 -8.86 9.51 -6.76
N GLU A 53 -9.97 10.17 -6.42
CA GLU A 53 -10.38 10.32 -5.04
C GLU A 53 -10.72 8.96 -4.40
N SER A 54 -11.37 8.07 -5.17
CA SER A 54 -11.61 6.68 -4.75
C SER A 54 -10.29 5.92 -4.50
N VAL A 55 -9.26 6.17 -5.33
CA VAL A 55 -7.92 5.61 -5.14
C VAL A 55 -7.34 6.15 -3.84
N LYS A 56 -7.30 7.47 -3.62
CA LYS A 56 -6.75 8.06 -2.39
C LYS A 56 -7.42 7.51 -1.13
N LYS A 57 -8.75 7.40 -1.13
CA LYS A 57 -9.53 6.87 0.00
C LYS A 57 -9.13 5.42 0.34
N ARG A 58 -8.86 4.57 -0.66
CA ARG A 58 -8.37 3.19 -0.45
C ARG A 58 -7.03 3.13 0.30
N TYR A 59 -6.20 4.16 0.18
CA TYR A 59 -4.90 4.26 0.85
C TYR A 59 -4.94 5.17 2.09
N ASP A 60 -6.11 5.50 2.65
CA ASP A 60 -6.25 6.46 3.76
C ASP A 60 -5.58 7.81 3.47
N TYR A 61 -5.65 8.25 2.21
CA TYR A 61 -4.97 9.46 1.73
C TYR A 61 -3.46 9.45 1.96
N ARG A 62 -2.83 8.27 1.95
CA ARG A 62 -1.38 8.13 2.13
C ARG A 62 -0.68 7.79 0.82
N CYS A 63 0.55 8.26 0.71
CA CYS A 63 1.47 7.83 -0.32
C CYS A 63 1.76 6.34 -0.18
N ALA A 64 1.52 5.56 -1.24
CA ALA A 64 1.76 4.13 -1.26
C ALA A 64 3.24 3.76 -1.03
N THR A 65 4.17 4.66 -1.37
CA THR A 65 5.62 4.39 -1.24
C THR A 65 6.21 4.80 0.11
N CYS A 66 5.81 5.97 0.65
CA CYS A 66 6.43 6.52 1.86
C CYS A 66 5.49 6.68 3.06
N GLY A 67 4.18 6.45 2.91
CA GLY A 67 3.19 6.55 3.98
C GLY A 67 2.79 7.97 4.41
N SER A 68 3.38 9.02 3.81
CA SER A 68 3.01 10.42 4.11
C SER A 68 1.56 10.69 3.71
N LYS A 69 0.80 11.39 4.57
CA LYS A 69 -0.62 11.66 4.39
C LYS A 69 -0.85 13.00 3.66
N GLU A 70 -1.79 13.04 2.72
CA GLU A 70 -2.13 14.23 1.95
C GLU A 70 -2.54 15.39 2.86
N GLY A 71 -2.08 16.61 2.54
CA GLY A 71 -2.34 17.80 3.34
C GLY A 71 -1.45 17.95 4.59
N GLU A 72 -0.94 16.85 5.15
CA GLU A 72 0.02 16.86 6.26
C GLU A 72 1.47 17.07 5.79
N PHE A 73 2.37 17.42 6.71
CA PHE A 73 3.80 17.51 6.40
C PHE A 73 4.37 16.15 5.98
N ASN A 74 5.21 16.16 4.95
CA ASN A 74 5.83 14.95 4.44
C ASN A 74 6.80 14.35 5.47
N LEU A 75 6.79 13.02 5.61
CA LEU A 75 7.62 12.30 6.59
C LEU A 75 9.12 12.47 6.33
N ARG A 76 9.54 12.53 5.06
CA ARG A 76 10.94 12.72 4.67
C ARG A 76 11.29 14.21 4.49
N TYR A 77 10.33 15.01 4.03
CA TYR A 77 10.49 16.44 3.76
C TYR A 77 9.62 17.29 4.70
N LYS A 78 10.03 17.38 5.97
CA LYS A 78 9.23 17.89 7.10
C LYS A 78 8.67 19.32 6.94
N ARG A 79 9.21 20.15 6.05
CA ARG A 79 8.77 21.54 5.82
C ARG A 79 7.82 21.69 4.63
N VAL A 80 7.46 20.59 3.96
CA VAL A 80 6.61 20.61 2.77
C VAL A 80 5.37 19.76 3.00
N ARG A 81 4.21 20.29 2.62
CA ARG A 81 2.95 19.53 2.66
C ARG A 81 2.93 18.45 1.58
N THR A 82 2.42 17.28 1.92
CA THR A 82 2.28 16.15 1.01
C THR A 82 1.14 16.41 0.03
N GLN A 83 1.43 16.23 -1.25
CA GLN A 83 0.45 16.30 -2.34
C GLN A 83 0.46 14.95 -3.05
N LEU A 84 -0.69 14.29 -3.14
CA LEU A 84 -0.79 13.01 -3.84
C LEU A 84 -1.06 13.22 -5.32
N GLN A 85 -0.37 12.43 -6.13
CA GLN A 85 -0.46 12.43 -7.59
C GLN A 85 -0.78 11.02 -8.08
N LYS A 86 -1.43 10.94 -9.25
CA LYS A 86 -1.59 9.68 -9.97
C LYS A 86 -0.21 9.18 -10.40
N ALA A 87 0.15 7.97 -9.98
CA ALA A 87 1.36 7.30 -10.43
C ALA A 87 1.02 5.91 -10.97
N HIS A 88 1.85 5.42 -11.91
CA HIS A 88 1.69 4.08 -12.45
C HIS A 88 2.07 3.03 -11.42
N ARG A 89 1.25 2.00 -11.30
CA ARG A 89 1.63 0.74 -10.68
C ARG A 89 2.58 -0.03 -11.60
N ASN A 90 2.23 -0.15 -12.88
CA ASN A 90 3.08 -0.67 -13.94
C ASN A 90 3.18 0.40 -15.06
N PRO A 91 4.36 1.01 -15.25
CA PRO A 91 4.55 2.04 -16.26
C PRO A 91 4.35 1.61 -17.72
N LYS A 92 4.30 0.30 -18.00
CA LYS A 92 4.04 -0.23 -19.34
C LYS A 92 2.53 -0.31 -19.68
N LEU A 93 1.67 -0.01 -18.72
CA LEU A 93 0.21 0.01 -18.87
C LEU A 93 -0.31 1.46 -18.77
N PRO A 94 -1.45 1.79 -19.37
CA PRO A 94 -2.07 3.12 -19.26
C PRO A 94 -2.31 3.56 -17.80
N LEU A 95 -2.29 4.87 -17.53
CA LEU A 95 -2.52 5.46 -16.21
C LEU A 95 -4.02 5.48 -15.84
N GLU A 96 -4.64 4.31 -15.80
CA GLU A 96 -6.10 4.17 -15.67
C GLU A 96 -6.47 2.99 -14.75
N GLY A 97 -7.67 3.06 -14.17
CA GLY A 97 -8.26 2.01 -13.34
C GLY A 97 -7.32 1.46 -12.27
N ASP A 98 -7.14 0.14 -12.26
CA ASP A 98 -6.31 -0.58 -11.30
C ASP A 98 -4.79 -0.35 -11.45
N ASN A 99 -4.36 0.36 -12.50
CA ASN A 99 -2.96 0.69 -12.68
C ASN A 99 -2.54 2.00 -11.99
N ILE A 100 -3.45 2.67 -11.28
CA ILE A 100 -3.16 3.91 -10.54
C ILE A 100 -2.84 3.58 -9.08
N ILE A 101 -1.73 4.12 -8.57
CA ILE A 101 -1.43 4.20 -7.13
C ILE A 101 -1.20 5.66 -6.73
N PRO A 102 -1.56 6.07 -5.50
CA PRO A 102 -1.29 7.41 -5.01
C PRO A 102 0.17 7.50 -4.54
N GLN A 103 0.96 8.36 -5.15
CA GLN A 103 2.31 8.67 -4.69
C GLN A 103 2.44 10.17 -4.38
N CYS A 104 3.24 10.52 -3.37
CA CYS A 104 3.54 11.92 -3.12
C CYS A 104 4.46 12.52 -4.20
N GLN A 105 4.46 13.84 -4.31
CA GLN A 105 5.25 14.60 -5.30
C GLN A 105 6.75 14.26 -5.28
N PHE A 106 7.29 13.80 -4.15
CA PHE A 106 8.70 13.43 -4.02
C PHE A 106 8.96 11.99 -4.47
N CYS A 107 8.13 11.03 -4.05
CA CYS A 107 8.27 9.63 -4.44
C CYS A 107 8.04 9.46 -5.94
N ASN A 108 6.96 10.04 -6.48
CA ASN A 108 6.65 9.97 -7.91
C ASN A 108 7.80 10.54 -8.77
N ARG A 109 8.35 11.69 -8.34
CA ARG A 109 9.49 12.33 -9.02
C ARG A 109 10.81 11.56 -8.92
N ALA A 110 11.03 10.84 -7.82
CA ALA A 110 12.24 10.04 -7.63
C ALA A 110 12.17 8.76 -8.48
N ASP A 111 11.00 8.12 -8.47
CA ASP A 111 10.82 6.79 -9.04
C ASP A 111 10.60 6.83 -10.56
N ARG A 112 10.11 7.93 -11.14
CA ARG A 112 10.03 8.22 -12.61
C ARG A 112 9.78 7.00 -13.50
N ASN A 113 8.78 6.20 -13.15
CA ASN A 113 8.41 5.01 -13.93
C ASN A 113 9.51 3.93 -14.04
N TYR A 114 10.46 3.87 -13.10
CA TYR A 114 11.50 2.84 -13.09
C TYR A 114 11.07 1.53 -12.45
N TRP A 115 10.04 1.55 -11.61
CA TRP A 115 9.62 0.41 -10.81
C TRP A 115 8.21 -0.05 -11.18
N VAL A 116 7.95 -1.34 -10.93
CA VAL A 116 6.61 -1.92 -10.93
C VAL A 116 6.21 -2.20 -9.49
N TYR A 117 5.02 -1.78 -9.09
CA TYR A 117 4.50 -1.95 -7.74
C TYR A 117 3.38 -2.99 -7.67
N ASP A 118 3.12 -3.50 -6.48
CA ASP A 118 1.86 -4.18 -6.19
C ASP A 118 0.78 -3.19 -5.70
N GLU A 119 -0.39 -3.71 -5.32
CA GLU A 119 -1.50 -2.91 -4.78
C GLU A 119 -1.18 -2.19 -3.47
N ARG A 120 -0.10 -2.53 -2.77
CA ARG A 120 0.30 -1.87 -1.51
C ARG A 120 1.43 -0.87 -1.71
N GLY A 121 1.91 -0.67 -2.94
CA GLY A 121 3.04 0.20 -3.23
C GLY A 121 4.41 -0.44 -2.98
N ARG A 122 4.49 -1.78 -2.85
CA ARG A 122 5.77 -2.50 -2.74
C ARG A 122 6.34 -2.75 -4.12
N VAL A 123 7.64 -2.54 -4.30
CA VAL A 123 8.33 -2.83 -5.57
C VAL A 123 8.36 -4.36 -5.79
N ILE A 124 7.81 -4.79 -6.92
CA ILE A 124 7.78 -6.21 -7.36
C ILE A 124 8.50 -6.43 -8.69
N GLY A 125 8.97 -5.36 -9.33
CA GLY A 125 9.67 -5.45 -10.61
C GLY A 125 10.32 -4.16 -11.04
N ILE A 126 11.06 -4.24 -12.15
CA ILE A 126 11.80 -3.13 -12.76
C ILE A 126 11.17 -2.86 -14.13
N ALA A 127 10.76 -1.61 -14.35
CA ALA A 127 10.19 -1.16 -15.62
C ALA A 127 11.26 -0.57 -16.55
N ASP A 128 12.30 0.05 -15.98
CA ASP A 128 13.44 0.62 -16.71
C ASP A 128 14.75 0.28 -15.96
N LEU A 129 15.78 -0.14 -16.68
CA LEU A 129 17.08 -0.53 -16.12
C LEU A 129 17.99 0.65 -15.77
N LYS A 130 17.65 1.88 -16.20
CA LYS A 130 18.44 3.10 -15.91
C LYS A 130 18.92 3.23 -14.46
N PRO A 131 18.09 3.10 -13.40
CA PRO A 131 18.59 3.23 -12.03
C PRO A 131 19.62 2.15 -11.68
N ILE A 132 19.51 0.94 -12.24
CA ILE A 132 20.47 -0.15 -12.01
C ILE A 132 21.78 0.14 -12.73
N GLN A 133 21.71 0.49 -14.02
CA GLN A 133 22.89 0.86 -14.81
C GLN A 133 23.65 2.01 -14.15
N LYS A 134 22.93 3.06 -13.73
CA LYS A 134 23.49 4.19 -13.00
C LYS A 134 24.17 3.75 -11.70
N SER A 135 23.53 2.86 -10.93
CA SER A 135 24.09 2.40 -9.65
C SER A 135 25.39 1.58 -9.78
N ILE A 136 25.62 1.00 -10.96
CA ILE A 136 26.82 0.20 -11.27
C ILE A 136 27.94 1.09 -11.83
N HIS A 137 27.62 2.05 -12.71
CA HIS A 137 28.62 2.82 -13.45
C HIS A 137 28.98 4.17 -12.82
N ASP A 138 28.04 4.80 -12.10
CA ASP A 138 28.22 6.15 -11.52
C ASP A 138 28.54 6.10 -10.02
N ARG A 139 29.15 5.02 -9.53
CA ARG A 139 29.71 4.92 -8.17
C ARG A 139 31.21 5.16 -8.17
#